data_AF-A0A5D0MIU1-F1
#
_entry.id   AF-A0A5D0MIU1-F1
#
_cell.length_a   1.000
_cell.length_b   1.000
_cell.length_c   1.000
_cell.angle_alpha   90.00
_cell.angle_beta   90.00
_cell.angle_gamma   90.00
#
_symmetry.space_group_name_H-M   'P 1'
#
loop_
_entity.id
_entity.type
_entity.pdbx_description
1 polymer ?
#
loop_
_entity_poly.entity_id
_entity_poly.type
_entity_poly.pdbx_seq_one_letter_code
_entity_poly.pdbx_strand_id
1 'polypeptide(L)'
;MKKTGTLTPMMAQYYEIKEKYPDHLLFFRMGDFYEMFGKDANVASRILSIALTSRNKKEENPEPMCGIPYHAYKSYLNKLLEAGKKVAICEQLEDPSTAKGIVKRGVTRVISPGTVIDEDSLESHDFNILMAVFKSGEQYHICAVDTSTGDTFLQQQKYLED
;
A
#
# COMPACT_ATOMS: atom_id res chain seq x y z
N MET A 1 -7.40 25.84 -17.98
CA MET A 1 -8.23 25.34 -16.86
C MET A 1 -8.89 24.04 -17.31
N LYS A 2 -8.47 22.89 -16.78
CA LYS A 2 -9.05 21.57 -17.16
C LYS A 2 -10.41 21.42 -16.45
N LYS A 3 -11.47 21.13 -17.21
CA LYS A 3 -12.77 20.75 -16.66
C LYS A 3 -12.58 19.46 -15.85
N THR A 4 -12.66 19.57 -14.54
CA THR A 4 -12.82 18.44 -13.63
C THR A 4 -14.22 17.86 -13.87
N GLY A 5 -14.32 16.84 -14.73
CA GLY A 5 -15.53 16.03 -14.81
C GLY A 5 -15.84 15.46 -13.42
N THR A 6 -17.10 15.51 -13.02
CA THR A 6 -17.56 15.01 -11.72
C THR A 6 -17.13 13.56 -11.56
N LEU A 7 -16.21 13.28 -10.63
CA LEU A 7 -15.78 11.92 -10.33
C LEU A 7 -17.00 11.07 -9.97
N THR A 8 -17.03 9.83 -10.45
CA THR A 8 -18.04 8.87 -9.97
C THR A 8 -17.92 8.72 -8.45
N PRO A 9 -19.01 8.43 -7.71
CA PRO A 9 -18.94 8.27 -6.26
C PRO A 9 -17.85 7.30 -5.78
N MET A 10 -17.58 6.26 -6.57
CA MET A 10 -16.52 5.30 -6.28
C MET A 10 -15.12 5.91 -6.46
N MET A 11 -14.87 6.62 -7.57
CA MET A 11 -13.57 7.27 -7.78
C MET A 11 -13.33 8.38 -6.74
N ALA A 12 -14.37 9.10 -6.34
CA ALA A 12 -14.28 10.07 -5.25
C ALA A 12 -13.84 9.39 -3.94
N GLN A 13 -14.47 8.27 -3.57
CA GLN A 13 -14.07 7.49 -2.39
C GLN A 13 -12.65 6.93 -2.50
N TYR A 14 -12.23 6.46 -3.68
CA TYR A 14 -10.85 6.01 -3.91
C TYR A 14 -9.84 7.13 -3.65
N TYR A 15 -10.05 8.30 -4.26
CA TYR A 15 -9.11 9.42 -4.14
C TYR A 15 -9.09 10.02 -2.73
N GLU A 16 -10.23 10.10 -2.04
CA GLU A 16 -10.29 10.51 -0.63
C GLU A 16 -9.46 9.60 0.28
N ILE A 17 -9.50 8.28 0.04
CA ILE A 17 -8.69 7.32 0.79
C ILE A 17 -7.22 7.45 0.36
N LYS A 18 -6.94 7.58 -0.93
CA LYS A 18 -5.59 7.70 -1.48
C LYS A 18 -4.86 8.94 -0.95
N GLU A 19 -5.55 10.06 -0.74
CA GLU A 19 -4.97 11.28 -0.14
C GLU A 19 -4.42 11.05 1.26
N LYS A 20 -4.96 10.10 2.02
CA LYS A 20 -4.47 9.72 3.35
C LYS A 20 -3.22 8.83 3.27
N TYR A 21 -2.96 8.21 2.13
CA TYR A 21 -1.84 7.30 1.88
C TYR A 21 -1.11 7.63 0.58
N PRO A 22 -0.55 8.85 0.43
CA PRO A 22 0.00 9.33 -0.85
C PRO A 22 1.16 8.46 -1.35
N ASP A 23 1.97 7.93 -0.43
CA ASP A 23 3.17 7.14 -0.74
C ASP A 23 2.94 5.62 -0.84
N HIS A 24 1.70 5.15 -0.70
CA HIS A 24 1.37 3.72 -0.71
C HIS A 24 0.63 3.34 -1.98
N LEU A 25 0.91 2.20 -2.58
CA LEU A 25 -0.02 1.62 -3.54
C LEU A 25 -1.31 1.25 -2.82
N LEU A 26 -2.46 1.71 -3.32
CA LEU A 26 -3.75 1.45 -2.70
C LEU A 26 -4.41 0.24 -3.36
N PHE A 27 -4.40 -0.91 -2.67
CA PHE A 27 -5.21 -2.07 -3.02
C PHE A 27 -6.66 -1.78 -2.64
N PHE A 28 -7.46 -1.35 -3.61
CA PHE A 28 -8.84 -0.95 -3.37
C PHE A 28 -9.80 -2.10 -3.71
N ARG A 29 -10.46 -2.66 -2.69
CA ARG A 29 -11.33 -3.82 -2.84
C ARG A 29 -12.57 -3.49 -3.67
N MET A 30 -12.70 -4.18 -4.80
CA MET A 30 -13.84 -4.10 -5.71
C MET A 30 -14.32 -5.52 -6.06
N GLY A 31 -15.26 -6.03 -5.27
CA GLY A 31 -15.74 -7.40 -5.42
C GLY A 31 -14.59 -8.39 -5.23
N ASP A 32 -14.33 -9.20 -6.25
CA ASP A 32 -13.29 -10.24 -6.20
C ASP A 32 -11.89 -9.77 -6.60
N PHE A 33 -11.68 -8.46 -6.73
CA PHE A 33 -10.40 -7.88 -7.12
C PHE A 33 -9.94 -6.81 -6.14
N TYR A 34 -8.61 -6.67 -6.02
CA TYR A 34 -8.00 -5.41 -5.64
C TYR A 34 -7.65 -4.63 -6.89
N GLU A 35 -8.25 -3.46 -7.04
CA GLU A 35 -8.00 -2.56 -8.16
C GLU A 35 -7.12 -1.39 -7.71
N MET A 36 -6.27 -0.92 -8.62
CA MET A 36 -5.43 0.26 -8.47
C MET A 36 -5.70 1.18 -9.66
N PHE A 37 -5.70 2.49 -9.42
CA PHE A 37 -6.00 3.49 -10.45
C PHE A 37 -4.85 4.49 -10.63
N GLY A 38 -4.87 5.22 -11.75
CA GLY A 38 -3.97 6.33 -12.03
C GLY A 38 -2.49 5.95 -11.91
N LYS A 39 -1.76 6.68 -11.06
CA LYS A 39 -0.32 6.44 -10.84
C LYS A 39 -0.05 5.08 -10.22
N ASP A 40 -0.90 4.61 -9.31
CA ASP A 40 -0.74 3.31 -8.66
C ASP A 40 -0.87 2.19 -9.70
N ALA A 41 -1.85 2.29 -10.60
CA ALA A 41 -2.02 1.34 -11.70
C ALA A 41 -0.77 1.22 -12.58
N ASN A 42 -0.17 2.36 -12.94
CA ASN A 42 1.03 2.43 -13.78
C ASN A 42 2.28 1.86 -13.10
N VAL A 43 2.40 2.01 -11.79
CA VAL A 43 3.52 1.47 -11.02
C VAL A 43 3.33 -0.03 -10.81
N ALA A 44 2.16 -0.44 -10.33
CA ALA A 44 1.88 -1.83 -10.02
C ALA A 44 1.87 -2.72 -11.26
N SER A 45 1.30 -2.28 -12.38
CA SER A 45 1.27 -3.07 -13.62
C SER A 45 2.66 -3.46 -14.12
N ARG A 46 3.62 -2.54 -14.02
CA ARG A 46 5.02 -2.77 -14.42
C ARG A 46 5.74 -3.72 -13.48
N ILE A 47 5.62 -3.52 -12.16
CA ILE A 47 6.31 -4.37 -11.17
C ILE A 47 5.73 -5.78 -11.20
N LEU A 48 4.41 -5.90 -11.25
CA LEU A 48 3.72 -7.19 -11.19
C LEU A 48 3.65 -7.89 -12.55
N SER A 49 4.03 -7.21 -13.63
CA SER A 49 3.87 -7.69 -15.01
C SER A 49 2.42 -8.12 -15.31
N ILE A 50 1.45 -7.31 -14.88
CA ILE A 50 0.02 -7.52 -15.14
C ILE A 50 -0.52 -6.50 -16.16
N ALA A 51 -1.66 -6.81 -16.75
CA ALA A 51 -2.29 -5.93 -17.74
C ALA A 51 -2.61 -4.56 -17.15
N LEU A 52 -2.08 -3.51 -17.78
CA LEU A 52 -2.55 -2.13 -17.60
C LEU A 52 -3.70 -1.89 -18.58
N THR A 53 -4.87 -1.57 -18.03
CA THR A 53 -6.07 -1.25 -18.78
C THR A 53 -6.53 0.16 -18.45
N SER A 54 -7.74 0.52 -18.85
CA SER A 54 -8.35 1.75 -18.41
C SER A 54 -9.83 1.57 -18.12
N ARG A 55 -10.29 2.29 -17.11
CA ARG A 55 -11.70 2.43 -16.75
C ARG A 55 -12.33 3.48 -17.66
N ASN A 56 -13.59 3.28 -18.02
CA ASN A 56 -14.36 4.17 -18.89
C ASN A 56 -13.64 4.50 -20.22
N LYS A 57 -13.24 3.47 -20.97
CA LYS A 57 -12.53 3.59 -22.27
C LYS A 57 -13.17 4.53 -23.30
N LYS A 58 -14.45 4.88 -23.13
CA LYS A 58 -15.22 5.76 -24.02
C LYS A 58 -15.21 7.22 -23.59
N GLU A 59 -14.65 7.56 -22.43
CA GLU A 59 -14.52 8.94 -21.95
C GLU A 59 -13.27 9.61 -22.53
N GLU A 60 -13.29 10.94 -22.59
CA GLU A 60 -12.21 11.76 -23.16
C GLU A 60 -10.88 11.58 -22.41
N ASN A 61 -10.92 11.24 -21.12
CA ASN A 61 -9.75 10.92 -20.30
C ASN A 61 -9.99 9.62 -19.53
N PRO A 62 -9.71 8.45 -20.11
CA PRO A 62 -9.91 7.17 -19.44
C PRO A 62 -8.88 6.98 -18.32
N GLU A 63 -9.34 6.55 -17.15
CA GLU A 63 -8.51 6.39 -15.95
C GLU A 63 -7.68 5.09 -16.05
N PRO A 64 -6.33 5.14 -15.97
CA PRO A 64 -5.51 3.94 -15.94
C PRO A 64 -5.91 3.01 -14.79
N MET A 65 -5.95 1.71 -15.05
CA MET A 65 -6.41 0.72 -14.09
C MET A 65 -5.67 -0.61 -14.27
N CYS A 66 -5.26 -1.21 -13.17
CA CYS A 66 -4.89 -2.63 -13.13
C CYS A 66 -5.51 -3.29 -11.89
N GLY A 67 -5.58 -4.61 -11.87
CA GLY A 67 -6.16 -5.33 -10.75
C GLY A 67 -5.61 -6.75 -10.61
N ILE A 68 -5.74 -7.27 -9.39
CA ILE A 68 -5.32 -8.61 -9.02
C ILE A 68 -6.46 -9.33 -8.29
N PRO A 69 -6.59 -10.66 -8.40
CA PRO A 69 -7.63 -11.40 -7.68
C PRO A 69 -7.43 -11.27 -6.17
N TYR A 70 -8.48 -10.95 -5.43
CA TYR A 70 -8.36 -10.72 -3.99
C TYR A 70 -7.90 -11.97 -3.25
N HIS A 71 -8.34 -13.16 -3.66
CA HIS A 71 -7.97 -14.42 -3.00
C HIS A 71 -6.48 -14.73 -3.12
N ALA A 72 -5.83 -14.20 -4.15
CA ALA A 72 -4.44 -14.46 -4.47
C ALA A 72 -3.53 -13.25 -4.22
N TYR A 73 -4.01 -12.23 -3.51
CA TYR A 73 -3.31 -10.94 -3.42
C TYR A 73 -1.93 -11.02 -2.75
N LYS A 74 -1.73 -11.97 -1.83
CA LYS A 74 -0.50 -12.11 -1.04
C LYS A 74 0.75 -12.22 -1.90
N SER A 75 0.73 -13.06 -2.95
CA SER A 75 1.89 -13.23 -3.83
C SER A 75 2.22 -11.98 -4.64
N TYR A 76 1.22 -11.15 -4.98
CA TYR A 76 1.44 -9.86 -5.62
C TYR A 76 1.94 -8.81 -4.61
N LEU A 77 1.39 -8.82 -3.39
CA LEU A 77 1.84 -7.96 -2.31
C LEU A 77 3.34 -8.15 -2.05
N ASN A 78 3.80 -9.40 -1.98
CA ASN A 78 5.21 -9.72 -1.72
C ASN A 78 6.14 -9.15 -2.79
N LYS A 79 5.79 -9.33 -4.08
CA LYS A 79 6.54 -8.72 -5.19
C LYS A 79 6.62 -7.20 -5.11
N LEU A 80 5.56 -6.53 -4.62
CA LEU A 80 5.57 -5.08 -4.44
C LEU A 80 6.47 -4.67 -3.28
N LEU A 81 6.45 -5.42 -2.17
CA LEU A 81 7.28 -5.18 -1.00
C LEU A 81 8.77 -5.40 -1.30
N GLU A 82 9.11 -6.47 -2.01
CA GLU A 82 10.47 -6.72 -2.53
C GLU A 82 10.96 -5.59 -3.44
N ALA A 83 10.05 -5.00 -4.23
CA ALA A 83 10.33 -3.81 -5.04
C ALA A 83 10.36 -2.48 -4.22
N GLY A 84 10.37 -2.57 -2.89
CA GLY A 84 10.44 -1.45 -1.96
C GLY A 84 9.17 -0.60 -1.89
N LYS A 85 8.02 -1.12 -2.34
CA LYS A 85 6.75 -0.38 -2.29
C LYS A 85 6.03 -0.61 -0.97
N LYS A 86 5.39 0.45 -0.47
CA LYS A 86 4.42 0.35 0.62
C LYS A 86 3.04 0.13 0.03
N VAL A 87 2.20 -0.65 0.69
CA VAL A 87 0.84 -1.00 0.22
C VAL A 87 -0.16 -0.76 1.33
N ALA A 88 -1.26 -0.08 1.00
CA ALA A 88 -2.43 0.06 1.86
C ALA A 88 -3.55 -0.84 1.33
N ILE A 89 -4.08 -1.73 2.18
CA ILE A 89 -5.19 -2.62 1.85
C ILE A 89 -6.48 -1.97 2.30
N CYS A 90 -7.33 -1.63 1.34
CA CYS A 90 -8.62 -1.00 1.56
C CYS A 90 -9.74 -1.99 1.27
N GLU A 91 -10.45 -2.41 2.32
CA GLU A 91 -11.51 -3.42 2.26
C GLU A 91 -12.90 -2.81 2.21
N GLN A 92 -13.88 -3.63 1.84
CA GLN A 92 -15.30 -3.32 1.99
C GLN A 92 -15.69 -3.56 3.45
N LEU A 93 -16.17 -2.52 4.14
CA LEU A 93 -16.54 -2.57 5.56
C LEU A 93 -18.00 -2.99 5.79
N GLU A 94 -18.75 -3.13 4.71
CA GLU A 94 -20.17 -3.47 4.70
C GLU A 94 -20.40 -4.57 3.67
N ASP A 95 -21.41 -5.40 3.91
CA ASP A 95 -21.85 -6.41 2.93
C ASP A 95 -22.47 -5.71 1.70
N PRO A 96 -21.91 -5.90 0.49
CA PRO A 96 -22.44 -5.29 -0.73
C PRO A 96 -23.90 -5.63 -1.03
N SER A 97 -24.39 -6.78 -0.56
CA SER A 97 -25.76 -7.23 -0.77
C SER A 97 -26.79 -6.48 0.08
N THR A 98 -26.36 -5.87 1.19
CA THR A 98 -27.23 -5.15 2.12
C THR A 98 -26.99 -3.64 2.14
N ALA A 99 -25.91 -3.18 1.49
CA ALA A 99 -25.53 -1.78 1.44
C ALA A 99 -26.55 -0.95 0.65
N LYS A 100 -26.97 0.19 1.23
CA LYS A 100 -27.77 1.21 0.54
C LYS A 100 -26.83 2.25 -0.07
N GLY A 101 -26.68 2.24 -1.39
CA GLY A 101 -25.80 3.17 -2.11
C GLY A 101 -24.39 2.62 -2.31
N ILE A 102 -23.36 3.47 -2.19
CA ILE A 102 -21.97 3.03 -2.34
C ILE A 102 -21.50 2.29 -1.09
N VAL A 103 -20.98 1.08 -1.28
CA VAL A 103 -20.38 0.27 -0.19
C VAL A 103 -19.28 1.08 0.51
N LYS A 104 -19.36 1.17 1.84
CA LYS A 104 -18.32 1.83 2.63
C LYS A 104 -17.02 1.04 2.57
N ARG A 105 -15.90 1.76 2.41
CA ARG A 105 -14.57 1.19 2.38
C ARG A 105 -13.64 1.88 3.36
N GLY A 106 -12.63 1.16 3.82
CA GLY A 106 -11.60 1.70 4.69
C GLY A 106 -10.33 0.87 4.65
N VAL A 107 -9.21 1.53 4.93
CA VAL A 107 -7.91 0.85 5.04
C VAL A 107 -7.89 0.05 6.33
N THR A 108 -7.75 -1.26 6.19
CA THR A 108 -7.68 -2.21 7.32
C THR A 108 -6.26 -2.57 7.67
N ARG A 109 -5.33 -2.44 6.72
CA ARG A 109 -3.92 -2.77 6.91
C ARG A 109 -3.01 -1.87 6.07
N VAL A 110 -1.89 -1.47 6.65
CA VAL A 110 -0.79 -0.80 5.96
C VAL A 110 0.44 -1.70 6.10
N ILE A 111 1.07 -2.02 4.97
CA ILE A 111 2.25 -2.88 4.93
C ILE A 111 3.39 -2.12 4.25
N SER A 112 4.56 -2.19 4.84
CA SER A 112 5.82 -1.72 4.28
C SER A 112 6.85 -2.86 4.33
N PRO A 113 7.96 -2.77 3.57
CA PRO A 113 8.97 -3.84 3.57
C PRO A 113 9.45 -4.24 4.97
N GLY A 114 9.66 -3.26 5.86
CA GLY A 114 10.13 -3.48 7.24
C GLY A 114 9.06 -3.91 8.25
N THR A 115 7.80 -4.10 7.83
CA THR A 115 6.67 -4.42 8.74
C THR A 115 5.90 -5.66 8.28
N VAL A 116 6.58 -6.55 7.55
CA VAL A 116 5.99 -7.80 7.06
C VAL A 116 6.07 -8.83 8.18
N ILE A 117 4.93 -9.43 8.51
CA ILE A 117 4.79 -10.41 9.60
C ILE A 117 4.25 -11.74 9.04
N ASP A 118 3.71 -11.77 7.82
CA ASP A 118 3.13 -12.98 7.23
C ASP A 118 4.24 -13.96 6.85
N GLU A 119 4.16 -15.20 7.36
CA GLU A 119 5.12 -16.28 7.08
C GLU A 119 5.28 -16.57 5.56
N ASP A 120 4.19 -16.44 4.79
CA ASP A 120 4.22 -16.61 3.32
C ASP A 120 5.09 -15.56 2.59
N SER A 121 5.54 -14.53 3.30
CA SER A 121 6.16 -13.31 2.75
C SER A 121 7.57 -13.07 3.27
N LEU A 122 8.02 -13.84 4.25
CA LEU A 122 9.37 -13.79 4.80
C LEU A 122 10.09 -15.07 4.41
N GLU A 123 11.31 -14.96 3.87
CA GLU A 123 12.17 -16.14 3.81
C GLU A 123 12.58 -16.51 5.24
N SER A 124 12.50 -17.80 5.58
CA SER A 124 12.59 -18.33 6.95
C SER A 124 13.91 -18.07 7.69
N HIS A 125 14.87 -17.38 7.06
CA HIS A 125 16.19 -17.10 7.60
C HIS A 125 16.58 -15.62 7.61
N ASP A 126 15.70 -14.72 7.13
CA ASP A 126 16.00 -13.29 7.04
C ASP A 126 15.34 -12.52 8.19
N PHE A 127 16.14 -11.69 8.87
CA PHE A 127 15.63 -10.71 9.83
C PHE A 127 14.93 -9.57 9.08
N ASN A 128 13.68 -9.28 9.44
CA ASN A 128 12.95 -8.14 8.88
C ASN A 128 12.93 -6.97 9.87
N ILE A 129 14.00 -6.18 9.83
CA ILE A 129 14.25 -5.12 10.80
C ILE A 129 13.67 -3.78 10.34
N LEU A 130 12.77 -3.22 11.17
CA LEU A 130 12.41 -1.81 11.11
C LEU A 130 13.36 -1.02 12.01
N MET A 131 14.05 -0.03 11.43
CA MET A 131 14.97 0.83 12.18
C MET A 131 14.52 2.29 12.14
N ALA A 132 14.60 2.96 13.29
CA ALA A 132 14.46 4.39 13.43
C ALA A 132 15.76 4.99 14.01
N VAL A 133 16.18 6.12 13.45
CA VAL A 133 17.34 6.88 13.91
C VAL A 133 16.91 8.30 14.25
N PHE A 134 17.24 8.76 15.45
CA PHE A 134 16.93 10.09 15.93
C PHE A 134 18.19 10.79 16.44
N LYS A 135 18.44 12.02 15.99
CA LYS A 135 19.57 12.84 16.43
C LYS A 135 19.09 13.85 17.47
N SER A 136 19.77 13.89 18.62
CA SER A 136 19.54 14.88 19.68
C SER A 136 20.87 15.49 20.11
N GLY A 137 21.12 16.74 19.72
CA GLY A 137 22.43 17.39 19.91
C GLY A 137 23.54 16.61 19.20
N GLU A 138 24.56 16.19 19.96
CA GLU A 138 25.66 15.33 19.48
C GLU A 138 25.37 13.83 19.66
N GLN A 139 24.16 13.43 20.02
CA GLN A 139 23.81 12.03 20.25
C GLN A 139 22.93 11.50 19.13
N TYR A 140 23.18 10.25 18.74
CA TYR A 140 22.29 9.46 17.91
C TYR A 140 21.64 8.38 18.76
N HIS A 141 20.33 8.24 18.60
CA HIS A 141 19.51 7.19 19.18
C HIS A 141 19.03 6.29 18.05
N ILE A 142 19.34 5.01 18.15
CA ILE A 142 18.97 3.99 17.16
C ILE A 142 18.04 3.01 17.86
N CYS A 143 16.86 2.81 17.30
CA CYS A 143 15.94 1.75 17.69
C CYS A 143 15.74 0.83 16.49
N ALA A 144 16.00 -0.46 16.66
CA ALA A 144 15.79 -1.47 15.65
C ALA A 144 14.86 -2.54 16.23
N VAL A 145 13.84 -2.94 15.48
CA VAL A 145 12.89 -3.96 15.92
C VAL A 145 12.66 -4.97 14.79
N ASP A 146 12.72 -6.25 15.11
CA ASP A 146 12.13 -7.28 14.28
C ASP A 146 10.63 -7.36 14.61
N THR A 147 9.78 -6.97 13.67
CA THR A 147 8.33 -6.92 13.91
C THR A 147 7.67 -8.31 13.99
N SER A 148 8.36 -9.36 13.55
CA SER A 148 7.86 -10.74 13.59
C SER A 148 8.14 -11.44 14.93
N THR A 149 9.28 -11.14 15.57
CA THR A 149 9.67 -11.74 16.85
C THR A 149 9.46 -10.81 18.05
N GLY A 150 9.41 -9.50 17.81
CA GLY A 150 9.43 -8.47 18.86
C GLY A 150 10.82 -8.17 19.40
N ASP A 151 11.87 -8.81 18.88
CA ASP A 151 13.25 -8.54 19.29
C ASP A 151 13.58 -7.09 19.01
N THR A 152 13.98 -6.39 20.07
CA THR A 152 14.20 -4.95 20.04
C THR A 152 15.60 -4.62 20.52
N PHE A 153 16.31 -3.85 19.72
CA PHE A 153 17.63 -3.32 20.00
C PHE A 153 17.56 -1.79 20.12
N LEU A 154 18.10 -1.26 21.21
CA LEU A 154 18.18 0.17 21.46
C LEU A 154 19.63 0.54 21.74
N GLN A 155 20.16 1.52 21.00
CA GLN A 155 21.51 2.03 21.16
C GLN A 155 21.51 3.56 21.22
N GLN A 156 22.36 4.10 22.08
CA GLN A 156 22.74 5.51 22.05
C GLN A 156 24.23 5.61 21.73
N GLN A 157 24.60 6.52 20.83
CA GLN A 157 25.98 6.76 20.45
C GLN A 157 26.26 8.25 20.34
N LYS A 158 27.35 8.69 20.97
CA LYS A 158 27.86 10.06 20.81
C LYS A 158 28.52 10.18 19.44
N TYR A 159 28.29 11.30 18.76
CA TYR A 159 29.00 11.67 17.56
C TYR A 159 30.51 11.73 17.87
N LEU A 160 31.29 10.90 17.20
CA LEU A 160 32.73 10.98 17.23
C LEU A 160 33.11 11.88 16.05
N GLU A 161 33.58 13.09 16.34
CA GLU A 161 34.39 13.84 15.38
C GLU A 161 35.77 13.16 15.35
N ASP A 162 36.24 12.81 14.15
CA ASP A 162 37.62 12.33 13.92
C ASP A 162 38.66 13.40 14.34
#